data_AF-A0A8T5KUJ9-F1
#
_entry.id   AF-A0A8T5KUJ9-F1
#
_cell.length_a   1.000
_cell.length_b   1.000
_cell.length_c   1.000
_cell.angle_alpha   90.00
_cell.angle_beta   90.00
_cell.angle_gamma   90.00
#
_symmetry.space_group_name_H-M   'P 1'
#
loop_
_entity.id
_entity.type
_entity.pdbx_description
1 polymer ?
#
loop_
_entity_poly.entity_id
_entity_poly.type
_entity_poly.pdbx_seq_one_letter_code
_entity_poly.pdbx_strand_id
1 'polypeptide(L)'
;MYDLQIEENAEKFLRKIQRKDVEIILKKLNSIRDNPFLHLKRLKGEKLWRLRIMKYRVLLDILISGKKITVLRIGYRKKVYD
;
A
#
# COMPACT_ATOMS: atom_id res chain seq x y z
N MET A 1 16.49 -2.74 -1.08
CA MET A 1 15.35 -2.06 -1.71
C MET A 1 14.51 -3.05 -2.51
N TYR A 2 13.19 -3.03 -2.31
CA TYR A 2 12.20 -3.79 -3.07
C TYR A 2 11.70 -2.95 -4.26
N ASP A 3 11.34 -3.62 -5.34
CA ASP A 3 10.61 -3.00 -6.45
C ASP A 3 9.16 -2.73 -6.06
N LEU A 4 8.64 -1.57 -6.42
CA LEU A 4 7.30 -1.12 -6.03
C LEU A 4 6.44 -0.93 -7.27
N GLN A 5 5.44 -1.80 -7.43
CA GLN A 5 4.45 -1.71 -8.50
C GLN A 5 3.10 -1.27 -7.92
N ILE A 6 2.38 -0.41 -8.63
CA ILE A 6 1.03 0.03 -8.25
C ILE A 6 0.05 -0.50 -9.29
N GLU A 7 -0.96 -1.23 -8.84
CA GLU A 7 -2.04 -1.73 -9.71
C GLU A 7 -2.94 -0.58 -10.18
N GLU A 8 -3.55 -0.76 -11.35
CA GLU A 8 -4.39 0.25 -11.99
C GLU A 8 -5.52 0.73 -11.06
N ASN A 9 -6.11 -0.16 -10.26
CA ASN A 9 -7.16 0.17 -9.30
C ASN A 9 -6.67 1.11 -8.18
N ALA A 10 -5.44 0.91 -7.69
CA ALA A 10 -4.83 1.78 -6.71
C ALA A 10 -4.46 3.13 -7.32
N GLU A 11 -3.97 3.15 -8.55
CA GLU A 11 -3.66 4.38 -9.29
C GLU A 11 -4.93 5.21 -9.55
N LYS A 12 -6.02 4.57 -10.00
CA LYS A 12 -7.34 5.20 -10.17
C LYS A 12 -7.84 5.83 -8.86
N PHE A 13 -7.56 5.23 -7.71
CA PHE A 13 -7.89 5.82 -6.41
C PHE A 13 -7.04 7.06 -6.11
N LEU A 14 -5.73 7.00 -6.35
CA LEU A 14 -4.83 8.15 -6.13
C LEU A 14 -5.23 9.35 -6.98
N ARG A 15 -5.69 9.12 -8.22
CA ARG A 15 -6.19 10.19 -9.11
C ARG A 15 -7.46 10.90 -8.60
N LYS A 16 -8.20 10.29 -7.65
CA LYS A 16 -9.46 10.81 -7.11
C LYS A 16 -9.33 11.57 -5.79
N ILE A 17 -8.16 11.55 -5.14
CA ILE A 17 -7.95 12.17 -3.83
C ILE A 17 -7.10 13.45 -3.96
N GLN A 18 -7.01 14.21 -2.87
CA GLN A 18 -6.25 15.46 -2.85
C GLN A 18 -4.76 15.21 -3.10
N ARG A 19 -4.11 16.08 -3.88
CA ARG A 19 -2.68 15.98 -4.21
C ARG A 19 -1.76 15.83 -2.99
N LYS A 20 -2.05 16.58 -1.92
CA LYS A 20 -1.31 16.47 -0.64
C LYS A 20 -1.38 15.06 -0.05
N ASP A 21 -2.55 14.42 -0.12
CA ASP A 21 -2.74 13.05 0.37
C ASP A 21 -1.97 12.04 -0.51
N VAL A 22 -1.96 12.23 -1.84
CA VAL A 22 -1.18 11.40 -2.79
C VAL A 22 0.30 11.46 -2.47
N GLU A 23 0.86 12.67 -2.29
CA GLU A 23 2.28 12.87 -1.99
C GLU A 23 2.70 12.16 -0.70
N ILE A 24 1.88 12.24 0.35
CA ILE A 24 2.14 11.55 1.62
C ILE A 24 2.08 10.02 1.44
N ILE A 25 1.13 9.51 0.67
CA ILE A 25 1.01 8.08 0.38
C ILE A 25 2.24 7.58 -0.37
N LEU A 26 2.63 8.25 -1.46
CA LEU A 26 3.79 7.86 -2.25
C LEU A 26 5.09 7.93 -1.46
N LYS A 27 5.27 8.95 -0.61
CA LYS A 27 6.43 9.04 0.29
C LYS A 27 6.49 7.86 1.26
N LYS A 28 5.35 7.49 1.85
CA LYS A 28 5.30 6.36 2.78
C LYS A 28 5.49 5.02 2.07
N LEU A 29 4.94 4.84 0.86
CA LEU A 29 5.19 3.65 0.04
C LEU A 29 6.66 3.51 -0.34
N ASN A 30 7.34 4.60 -0.71
CA ASN A 30 8.77 4.56 -0.97
C ASN A 30 9.58 4.20 0.30
N SER A 31 9.19 4.72 1.47
CA SER A 31 9.91 4.43 2.73
C SER A 31 9.91 2.96 3.14
N ILE A 32 8.93 2.17 2.67
CA ILE A 32 8.86 0.74 3.01
C ILE A 32 9.63 -0.15 2.03
N ARG A 33 10.23 0.42 0.97
CA ARG A 33 11.00 -0.36 -0.01
C ARG A 33 12.27 -0.95 0.60
N ASP A 34 12.86 -0.33 1.63
CA ASP A 34 14.09 -0.86 2.23
C ASP A 34 13.83 -1.91 3.30
N ASN A 35 12.77 -1.71 4.09
CA ASN A 35 12.31 -2.71 5.06
C ASN A 35 10.78 -2.70 5.14
N PRO A 36 10.10 -3.56 4.35
CA PRO A 36 8.65 -3.53 4.29
C PRO A 36 8.00 -4.02 5.59
N PHE A 37 8.64 -4.88 6.37
CA PHE A 37 7.97 -5.55 7.50
C PHE A 37 7.79 -4.66 8.74
N LEU A 38 8.47 -3.52 8.82
CA LEU A 38 8.49 -2.67 10.02
C LEU A 38 7.12 -2.04 10.36
N HIS A 39 6.28 -1.80 9.34
CA HIS A 39 5.03 -1.05 9.49
C HIS A 39 3.80 -1.80 8.96
N LEU A 40 3.98 -3.05 8.54
CA LEU A 40 2.95 -3.84 7.90
C LEU A 40 2.32 -4.81 8.87
N LYS A 41 1.00 -4.93 8.78
CA LYS A 41 0.26 -5.98 9.48
C LYS A 41 -0.28 -6.96 8.45
N ARG A 42 0.03 -8.24 8.64
CA ARG A 42 -0.56 -9.31 7.81
C ARG A 42 -2.07 -9.36 8.03
N LEU A 43 -2.83 -9.58 6.96
CA LEU A 43 -4.25 -9.89 7.09
C LEU A 43 -4.43 -11.34 7.56
N LYS A 44 -5.47 -11.59 8.36
CA LYS A 44 -5.79 -12.95 8.81
C LYS A 44 -6.35 -13.73 7.61
N GLY A 45 -5.88 -14.96 7.41
CA GLY A 45 -6.38 -15.85 6.34
C GLY A 45 -5.74 -15.65 4.96
N GLU A 46 -5.02 -14.55 4.72
CA GLU A 46 -4.42 -14.25 3.42
C GLU A 46 -2.91 -13.98 3.52
N LYS A 47 -2.20 -14.12 2.39
CA LYS A 47 -0.78 -13.74 2.26
C LYS A 47 -0.58 -12.23 2.05
N LEU A 48 -1.63 -11.43 2.22
CA LEU A 48 -1.62 -9.99 2.01
C LEU A 48 -1.24 -9.21 3.27
N TRP A 49 -0.71 -8.02 3.02
CA TRP A 49 -0.27 -7.07 4.02
C TRP A 49 -1.07 -5.79 3.94
N ARG A 50 -1.21 -5.14 5.09
CA ARG A 50 -1.86 -3.83 5.18
C ARG A 50 -0.90 -2.80 5.75
N LEU A 51 -0.75 -1.70 5.03
CA LEU A 51 -0.12 -0.47 5.51
C LEU A 51 -1.19 0.55 5.89
N ARG A 52 -1.01 1.21 7.04
CA ARG A 52 -1.83 2.35 7.41
C ARG A 52 -1.11 3.64 7.08
N ILE A 53 -1.81 4.56 6.41
CA ILE A 53 -1.29 5.89 6.06
C ILE A 53 -2.39 6.92 6.35
N MET A 54 -2.26 7.69 7.43
CA MET A 54 -3.27 8.67 7.85
C MET A 54 -4.70 8.08 7.94
N LYS A 55 -5.61 8.57 7.09
CA LYS A 55 -7.03 8.15 6.90
C LYS A 55 -7.21 7.06 5.85
N TYR A 56 -6.13 6.55 5.27
CA TYR A 56 -6.12 5.52 4.23
C TYR A 56 -5.55 4.19 4.72
N ARG A 57 -5.92 3.11 4.05
CA ARG A 57 -5.26 1.81 4.13
C ARG A 57 -4.81 1.41 2.74
N VAL A 58 -3.64 0.81 2.68
CA VAL A 58 -3.08 0.23 1.47
C VAL A 58 -2.97 -1.27 1.66
N LEU A 59 -3.53 -2.02 0.72
CA LEU A 59 -3.40 -3.46 0.61
C LEU A 59 -2.22 -3.77 -0.30
N LEU A 60 -1.31 -4.62 0.19
CA LEU A 60 -0.05 -4.93 -0.44
C LEU A 60 0.11 -6.44 -0.56
N ASP A 61 0.67 -6.90 -1.66
CA ASP A 61 1.30 -8.20 -1.75
C ASP A 61 2.82 -8.03 -1.73
N ILE A 62 3.53 -8.91 -1.02
CA ILE A 62 4.99 -8.83 -0.87
C ILE A 62 5.60 -10.17 -1.22
N LEU A 63 6.31 -10.20 -2.34
CA LEU A 63 7.11 -11.32 -2.76
C LEU A 63 8.53 -11.15 -2.24
N ILE A 64 8.86 -11.92 -1.20
CA ILE A 64 10.17 -11.83 -0.51
C ILE A 64 11.30 -12.28 -1.44
N SER A 65 11.13 -13.41 -2.13
CA SER A 65 12.15 -13.98 -3.03
C SER A 65 12.47 -13.05 -4.20
N GLY A 66 11.45 -12.44 -4.80
CA GLY A 66 11.60 -11.50 -5.91
C GLY A 66 11.83 -10.05 -5.49
N LYS A 67 11.93 -9.76 -4.19
CA LYS A 67 12.02 -8.39 -3.64
C LYS A 67 11.00 -7.44 -4.27
N LYS A 68 9.73 -7.85 -4.36
CA LYS A 68 8.66 -7.06 -5.00
C LYS A 68 7.55 -6.73 -4.02
N ILE A 69 7.07 -5.49 -4.07
CA ILE A 69 5.90 -4.98 -3.37
C ILE A 69 4.88 -4.57 -4.42
N THR A 70 3.70 -5.18 -4.40
CA THR A 70 2.59 -4.83 -5.30
C THR A 70 1.49 -4.14 -4.50
N VAL A 71 1.16 -2.90 -4.87
CA VAL A 71 0.04 -2.15 -4.30
C VAL A 71 -1.26 -2.54 -4.99
N LEU A 72 -2.01 -3.43 -4.35
CA LEU A 72 -3.25 -3.99 -4.89
C LEU A 72 -4.42 -3.00 -4.82
N ARG A 73 -4.56 -2.31 -3.68
CA ARG A 73 -5.68 -1.41 -3.43
C ARG A 73 -5.32 -0.31 -2.44
N ILE A 74 -5.83 0.89 -2.68
CA ILE A 74 -5.79 2.01 -1.73
C ILE A 74 -7.24 2.44 -1.47
N GLY A 75 -7.58 2.70 -0.20
CA GLY A 75 -8.91 3.16 0.13
C GLY A 75 -8.99 3.88 1.47
N TYR A 76 -10.12 4.54 1.72
CA TYR A 76 -10.40 5.18 3.00
C TYR A 76 -10.56 4.14 4.10
N ARG A 77 -10.08 4.46 5.30
CA ARG A 77 -10.08 3.54 6.45
C ARG A 77 -11.48 2.99 6.79
N LYS A 78 -12.55 3.74 6.52
CA LYS A 78 -13.94 3.35 6.81
C LYS A 78 -14.59 2.44 5.74
N LYS A 79 -14.00 2.29 4.54
CA LYS A 79 -14.60 1.60 3.38
C LYS A 79 -13.68 0.58 2.69
N VAL A 80 -12.58 0.17 3.31
CA VAL A 80 -11.58 -0.71 2.66
C VAL A 80 -11.98 -2.19 2.65
N TYR A 81 -12.97 -2.58 3.46
CA TYR A 81 -13.47 -3.96 3.56
C TYR A 81 -14.95 -4.09 3.21
N ASP A 82 -15.58 -3.01 2.72
CA ASP A 82 -16.92 -3.07 2.12
C ASP A 82 -16.80 -3.50 0.65
#